data_AF-A0A1S8JJP0-F1
#
_entry.id   AF-A0A1S8JJP0-F1
#
_cell.length_a   1.000
_cell.length_b   1.000
_cell.length_c   1.000
_cell.angle_alpha   90.00
_cell.angle_beta   90.00
_cell.angle_gamma   90.00
#
_symmetry.space_group_name_H-M   'P 1'
#
loop_
_entity.id
_entity.type
_entity.pdbx_description
1 polymer ?
#
loop_
_entity_poly.entity_id
_entity_poly.type
_entity_poly.pdbx_seq_one_letter_code
_entity_poly.pdbx_strand_id
1 'polypeptide(L)' 'IPVYHDDQEGTAIVVLAGLINAAKIQRKTLTELRVLINGMGASGVATARLLIAAGIKNLTLVDKQGRLKKQD' A
#
# COMPACT_ATOMS: atom_id res chain seq x y z
N ILE A 1 -24.88 -11.14 4.31
CA ILE A 1 -23.72 -12.04 4.14
C ILE A 1 -22.46 -11.19 3.98
N PRO A 2 -21.29 -11.59 4.51
CA PRO A 2 -20.04 -10.86 4.28
C PRO A 2 -19.65 -10.91 2.79
N VAL A 3 -19.14 -9.80 2.27
CA VAL A 3 -18.71 -9.62 0.87
C VAL A 3 -17.29 -9.06 0.86
N TYR A 4 -16.49 -9.50 -0.11
CA TYR A 4 -15.07 -9.20 -0.21
C TYR A 4 -14.68 -9.11 -1.69
N HIS A 5 -13.79 -8.19 -2.05
CA HIS A 5 -13.34 -7.97 -3.41
C HIS A 5 -11.87 -8.37 -3.56
N ASP A 6 -11.63 -9.53 -4.16
CA ASP A 6 -10.29 -10.13 -4.20
C ASP A 6 -9.23 -9.22 -4.84
N ASP A 7 -9.56 -8.58 -5.96
CA ASP A 7 -8.61 -7.66 -6.61
C ASP A 7 -8.23 -6.46 -5.73
N GLN A 8 -9.09 -6.02 -4.80
CA GLN A 8 -8.84 -4.88 -3.94
C GLN A 8 -8.19 -5.31 -2.63
N GLU A 9 -8.94 -6.00 -1.78
CA GLU A 9 -8.48 -6.39 -0.46
C GLU A 9 -7.45 -7.52 -0.52
N GLY A 10 -7.60 -8.48 -1.44
CA GLY A 10 -6.67 -9.61 -1.57
C GLY A 10 -5.29 -9.18 -2.01
N THR A 11 -5.25 -8.35 -3.07
CA THR A 11 -4.01 -7.70 -3.52
C THR A 11 -3.35 -6.93 -2.37
N ALA A 12 -4.12 -6.12 -1.62
CA ALA A 12 -3.57 -5.33 -0.53
C ALA A 12 -2.95 -6.22 0.56
N ILE A 13 -3.63 -7.30 0.96
CA ILE A 13 -3.19 -8.24 2.00
C ILE A 13 -1.86 -8.88 1.61
N VAL A 14 -1.75 -9.43 0.39
CA VAL A 14 -0.54 -10.14 -0.03
C VAL A 14 0.63 -9.17 -0.22
N VAL A 15 0.38 -7.94 -0.68
CA VAL A 15 1.39 -6.88 -0.77
C VAL A 15 1.93 -6.53 0.63
N LEU A 16 1.05 -6.30 1.62
CA LEU A 16 1.49 -6.01 2.98
C LEU A 16 2.28 -7.18 3.58
N ALA A 17 1.83 -8.43 3.39
CA ALA A 17 2.55 -9.62 3.86
C ALA A 17 3.97 -9.71 3.27
N GLY A 18 4.10 -9.44 1.96
CA GLY A 18 5.40 -9.35 1.29
C GLY A 18 6.30 -8.27 1.89
N LEU A 19 5.76 -7.08 2.14
CA LEU A 19 6.52 -5.98 2.75
C LEU A 19 6.95 -6.28 4.19
N ILE A 20 6.11 -6.95 4.99
CA ILE A 20 6.48 -7.40 6.35
C ILE A 20 7.69 -8.34 6.28
N ASN A 21 7.67 -9.31 5.37
CA ASN A 21 8.77 -10.26 5.23
C ASN A 21 10.05 -9.59 4.69
N ALA A 22 9.93 -8.72 3.70
CA ALA A 22 11.06 -7.94 3.18
C ALA A 22 11.69 -7.05 4.26
N ALA A 23 10.87 -6.40 5.09
CA ALA A 23 11.34 -5.57 6.20
C ALA A 23 12.12 -6.40 7.23
N LYS A 24 11.63 -7.60 7.60
CA LYS A 24 12.33 -8.52 8.51
C LYS A 24 13.70 -8.92 7.97
N ILE A 25 13.79 -9.31 6.69
CA ILE A 25 15.05 -9.68 6.04
C ILE A 25 16.03 -8.52 6.09
N GLN A 26 15.54 -7.31 5.86
CA GLN A 26 16.34 -6.08 5.89
C GLN A 26 16.59 -5.53 7.30
N ARG A 27 16.09 -6.20 8.35
CA ARG A 27 16.15 -5.74 9.74
C ARG A 27 15.60 -4.32 9.93
N LYS A 28 14.50 -4.02 9.24
CA LYS A 28 13.77 -2.75 9.32
C LYS A 28 12.37 -2.95 9.88
N THR A 29 11.82 -1.89 10.44
CA THR A 29 10.41 -1.77 10.79
C THR A 29 9.61 -1.24 9.59
N LEU A 30 8.29 -1.49 9.57
CA LEU A 30 7.41 -0.94 8.52
C LEU A 30 7.42 0.60 8.49
N THR A 31 7.62 1.25 9.64
CA THR A 31 7.70 2.71 9.76
C THR A 31 8.92 3.32 9.07
N GLU A 32 9.99 2.54 8.88
CA GLU A 32 11.21 2.97 8.17
C GLU A 32 11.10 2.79 6.64
N LEU A 33 10.08 2.09 6.16
CA LEU A 33 9.88 1.89 4.73
C LEU A 33 9.46 3.21 4.07
N ARG A 34 10.03 3.44 2.88
CA ARG A 34 9.59 4.45 1.93
C ARG A 34 8.99 3.72 0.73
N VAL A 35 7.70 3.87 0.52
CA VAL A 35 6.93 3.11 -0.46
C VAL A 35 6.37 4.07 -1.52
N LEU A 36 6.45 3.66 -2.78
CA LEU A 36 5.77 4.30 -3.90
C LEU A 36 4.78 3.30 -4.50
N ILE A 37 3.51 3.71 -4.62
CA ILE A 37 2.50 2.97 -5.36
C ILE A 37 2.29 3.70 -6.68
N ASN A 38 2.59 3.01 -7.78
CA ASN A 38 2.36 3.51 -9.14
C ASN A 38 1.12 2.84 -9.73
N GLY A 39 0.05 3.61 -9.88
CA GLY A 39 -1.28 3.14 -10.25
C GLY A 39 -2.26 3.30 -9.09
N MET A 40 -3.21 4.22 -9.26
CA MET A 40 -4.26 4.52 -8.27
C MET A 40 -5.64 4.04 -8.72
N GLY A 41 -5.70 2.80 -9.19
CA GLY A 41 -6.96 2.06 -9.37
C GLY A 41 -7.47 1.48 -8.05
N ALA A 42 -8.50 0.64 -8.11
CA ALA A 42 -9.16 0.11 -6.91
C ALA A 42 -8.20 -0.65 -5.98
N SER A 43 -7.33 -1.51 -6.54
CA SER A 43 -6.31 -2.23 -5.77
C SER A 43 -5.22 -1.32 -5.20
N GLY A 44 -4.82 -0.27 -5.93
CA GLY A 44 -3.84 0.72 -5.46
C GLY A 44 -4.36 1.51 -4.27
N VAL A 45 -5.63 1.94 -4.31
CA VAL A 45 -6.30 2.63 -3.19
C VAL A 45 -6.43 1.70 -1.98
N ALA A 46 -6.92 0.47 -2.16
CA ALA A 46 -7.04 -0.50 -1.07
C ALA A 46 -5.69 -0.81 -0.42
N THR A 47 -4.65 -1.02 -1.24
CA THR A 47 -3.27 -1.23 -0.78
C THR A 47 -2.78 -0.02 0.01
N ALA A 48 -2.91 1.20 -0.52
CA ALA A 48 -2.48 2.41 0.17
C ALA A 48 -3.13 2.54 1.56
N ARG A 49 -4.44 2.33 1.66
CA ARG A 49 -5.18 2.39 2.94
C ARG A 49 -4.68 1.33 3.93
N LEU A 50 -4.48 0.10 3.47
CA LEU A 50 -3.99 -0.98 4.33
C LEU A 50 -2.55 -0.74 4.80
N LEU A 51 -1.67 -0.26 3.92
CA LEU A 51 -0.28 0.07 4.28
C LEU A 51 -0.18 1.20 5.31
N ILE A 52 -1.03 2.23 5.17
CA ILE A 52 -1.14 3.31 6.18
C ILE A 52 -1.63 2.74 7.51
N ALA A 53 -2.67 1.91 7.49
CA ALA A 53 -3.21 1.26 8.70
C ALA A 53 -2.18 0.34 9.38
N ALA A 54 -1.29 -0.29 8.61
CA ALA A 54 -0.18 -1.10 9.13
C ALA A 54 1.01 -0.29 9.66
N GLY A 55 0.98 1.04 9.57
CA GLY A 55 1.99 1.93 10.15
C GLY A 55 3.06 2.42 9.17
N ILE A 56 2.94 2.19 7.86
CA ILE A 56 3.85 2.80 6.88
C ILE A 56 3.58 4.31 6.82
N LYS A 57 4.60 5.11 7.13
CA LYS A 57 4.47 6.58 7.22
C LYS A 57 4.87 7.31 5.95
N ASN A 58 5.80 6.75 5.19
CA ASN A 58 6.36 7.38 4.01
C ASN A 58 5.79 6.73 2.74
N LEU A 59 4.61 7.18 2.32
CA LEU A 59 3.91 6.67 1.14
C LEU A 59 3.77 7.76 0.07
N THR A 60 4.20 7.46 -1.15
CA THR A 60 3.97 8.32 -2.32
C THR A 60 3.04 7.59 -3.30
N LEU A 61 2.01 8.29 -3.75
CA LEU A 61 1.00 7.75 -4.67
C LEU A 61 1.16 8.44 -6.02
N VAL A 62 1.12 7.66 -7.10
CA VAL A 62 1.26 8.14 -8.47
C VAL A 62 0.15 7.53 -9.32
N ASP A 63 -0.55 8.36 -10.10
CA ASP A 63 -1.52 7.93 -11.09
C ASP A 63 -1.06 8.32 -12.52
N LYS A 64 -1.94 8.15 -13.51
CA LYS A 64 -1.64 8.49 -14.91
C LYS A 64 -1.33 9.99 -15.13
N GLN A 65 -1.72 10.86 -14.21
CA GLN A 65 -1.51 12.31 -14.26
C GLN A 65 -0.28 12.74 -13.45
N GLY A 66 0.35 11.81 -12.73
CA GLY A 66 1.57 12.00 -11.98
C GLY A 66 1.37 11.78 -10.49
N ARG A 67 2.20 12.44 -9.68
CA ARG A 67 2.14 12.30 -8.22
C ARG A 67 0.87 12.95 -7.68
N LEU A 68 0.10 12.18 -6.90
CA LEU A 68 -1.07 12.70 -6.17
C LEU A 68 -0.64 13.70 -5.10
N LYS A 69 -1.36 14.81 -5.04
CA LYS A 69 -1.24 15.93 -4.11
C LYS A 69 -2.45 15.91 -3.18
N LYS A 70 -2.39 16.70 -2.11
CA LYS A 70 -3.46 16.79 -1.11
C LYS A 70 -4.82 17.29 -1.67
N GLN A 71 -4.81 17.84 -2.88
CA GLN A 71 -5.95 18.46 -3.54
C GLN A 71 -6.67 17.50 -4.49
N ASP A 72 -6.03 16.35 -4.78
CA ASP A 72 -6.54 15.28 -5.63
C ASP A 72 -7.35 14.28 -4.79
#